data_AF-A0A7V9M854-F1
#
_entry.id   AF-A0A7V9M854-F1
#
_cell.length_a   1.000
_cell.length_b   1.000
_cell.length_c   1.000
_cell.angle_alpha   90.00
_cell.angle_beta   90.00
_cell.angle_gamma   90.00
#
_symmetry.space_group_name_H-M   'P 1'
#
loop_
_entity.id
_entity.type
_entity.pdbx_description
1 polymer ?
#
loop_
_entity_poly.entity_id
_entity_poly.type
_entity_poly.pdbx_seq_one_letter_code
_entity_poly.pdbx_strand_id
1 'polypeptide(L)'
;MNATIIPFPARRAAAPRFQQRSPSCWATPVHELIDQIEPLFDVGDFAGVIELCRQALNHLSDSCPDIDDLTPLGGLVGRLDDLHLRACAKARPDPLELADWLFAMAVDGELDGFVGAADRYAEVLGSTGLAQYERLLASRRSLPRSELGRSIDEFRLRPTAAAVARARHPSAV
;
A
#
# COMPACT_ATOMS: atom_id res chain seq x y z
N MET A 1 -12.07 24.53 -3.11
CA MET A 1 -11.39 23.31 -3.59
C MET A 1 -12.47 22.35 -4.06
N ASN A 2 -12.65 22.18 -5.36
CA ASN A 2 -13.63 21.23 -5.92
C ASN A 2 -12.99 19.84 -5.88
N ALA A 3 -13.55 18.92 -5.11
CA ALA A 3 -13.20 17.51 -5.19
C ALA A 3 -13.72 16.97 -6.53
N THR A 4 -12.82 16.83 -7.51
CA THR A 4 -13.10 16.10 -8.75
C THR A 4 -13.20 14.63 -8.38
N ILE A 5 -14.43 14.12 -8.32
CA ILE A 5 -14.69 12.67 -8.24
C ILE A 5 -14.30 12.10 -9.60
N ILE A 6 -13.13 11.47 -9.68
CA ILE A 6 -12.69 10.74 -10.87
C ILE A 6 -13.57 9.48 -10.97
N PRO A 7 -14.28 9.26 -12.09
CA PRO A 7 -15.12 8.08 -12.25
C PRO A 7 -14.22 6.85 -12.43
N PHE A 8 -13.99 6.13 -11.35
CA PHE A 8 -13.44 4.78 -11.39
C PHE A 8 -14.46 3.86 -12.08
N PRO A 9 -14.07 2.93 -12.97
CA PRO A 9 -15.02 2.06 -13.62
C PRO A 9 -15.55 1.01 -12.64
N ALA A 10 -16.55 1.38 -11.84
CA ALA A 10 -17.46 0.40 -11.25
C ALA A 10 -18.19 -0.30 -12.41
N ARG A 11 -18.23 -1.63 -12.35
CA ARG A 11 -18.80 -2.55 -13.33
C ARG A 11 -20.06 -2.01 -14.01
N ARG A 12 -19.92 -1.38 -15.17
CA ARG A 12 -21.06 -1.05 -16.03
C ARG A 12 -21.46 -2.35 -16.72
N ALA A 13 -22.74 -2.71 -16.63
CA ALA A 13 -23.30 -3.95 -17.19
C ALA A 13 -22.70 -4.26 -18.57
N ALA A 14 -22.26 -5.52 -18.73
CA ALA A 14 -21.46 -6.05 -19.84
C ALA A 14 -21.74 -5.37 -21.19
N ALA A 15 -20.87 -4.45 -21.58
CA ALA A 15 -20.83 -3.94 -22.93
C ALA A 15 -20.35 -5.07 -23.89
N PRO A 16 -20.84 -5.11 -25.13
CA PRO A 16 -20.51 -6.17 -26.08
C PRO A 16 -19.00 -6.24 -26.35
N ARG A 17 -18.51 -7.46 -26.55
CA ARG A 17 -17.08 -7.88 -26.64
C ARG A 17 -16.21 -7.19 -27.71
N PHE A 18 -16.69 -6.17 -28.42
CA PHE A 18 -15.97 -5.50 -29.52
C PHE A 18 -15.72 -4.00 -29.33
N GLN A 19 -15.74 -3.50 -28.09
CA GLN A 19 -15.19 -2.18 -27.76
C GLN A 19 -14.03 -2.30 -26.76
N GLN A 20 -13.03 -3.08 -27.14
CA GLN A 20 -11.75 -3.19 -26.44
C GLN A 20 -10.99 -1.86 -26.61
N ARG A 21 -11.03 -0.99 -25.61
CA ARG A 21 -10.00 0.05 -25.43
C ARG A 21 -8.70 -0.66 -25.03
N SER A 22 -7.63 -0.45 -25.80
CA SER A 22 -6.30 -1.03 -25.59
C SER A 22 -5.60 -0.50 -24.31
N PRO A 23 -4.42 -1.05 -23.93
CA PRO A 23 -4.09 -1.53 -22.59
C PRO A 23 -4.12 -0.43 -21.52
N SER A 24 -5.03 -0.57 -20.55
CA SER A 24 -5.20 0.22 -19.33
C SER A 24 -5.41 1.74 -19.45
N CYS A 25 -6.50 2.16 -20.09
CA CYS A 25 -6.95 3.57 -20.09
C CYS A 25 -7.16 4.19 -18.69
N TRP A 26 -7.21 3.39 -17.63
CA TRP A 26 -7.36 3.82 -16.25
C TRP A 26 -6.03 4.20 -15.59
N ALA A 27 -4.90 3.64 -16.03
CA ALA A 27 -3.60 3.82 -15.38
C ALA A 27 -3.00 5.20 -15.67
N THR A 28 -3.21 5.74 -16.88
CA THR A 28 -2.71 7.08 -17.26
C THR A 28 -3.24 8.18 -16.32
N PRO A 29 -4.55 8.31 -16.03
CA PRO A 29 -5.03 9.27 -15.04
C PRO A 29 -4.43 9.11 -13.64
N VAL A 30 -4.13 7.87 -13.22
CA VAL A 30 -3.49 7.64 -11.90
C VAL A 30 -2.03 8.10 -11.92
N HIS A 31 -1.30 7.86 -13.00
CA HIS A 31 0.04 8.42 -13.17
C HIS A 31 0.03 9.95 -13.13
N GLU A 32 -0.90 10.60 -13.84
CA GLU A 32 -1.05 12.06 -13.83
C GLU A 32 -1.43 12.60 -12.44
N LEU A 33 -2.17 11.84 -11.64
CA LEU A 33 -2.45 12.20 -10.25
C LEU A 33 -1.19 12.10 -9.39
N ILE A 34 -0.38 11.05 -9.55
CA ILE A 34 0.89 10.91 -8.82
C ILE A 34 1.83 12.08 -9.17
N ASP A 35 1.88 12.46 -10.46
CA ASP A 35 2.67 13.61 -10.94
C ASP A 35 2.23 14.94 -10.29
N GLN A 36 0.99 15.04 -9.78
CA GLN A 36 0.51 16.21 -9.03
C GLN A 36 0.87 16.18 -7.53
N ILE A 37 1.17 15.00 -6.98
CA ILE A 37 1.61 14.85 -5.59
C ILE A 37 3.11 15.18 -5.48
N GLU A 38 3.91 14.82 -6.47
CA GLU A 38 5.38 15.05 -6.47
C GLU A 38 5.78 16.51 -6.19
N PRO A 39 5.14 17.55 -6.78
CA PRO A 39 5.45 18.94 -6.46
C PRO A 39 5.20 19.34 -5.00
N LEU A 40 4.28 18.67 -4.29
CA LEU A 40 4.06 18.92 -2.86
C LEU A 40 5.27 18.48 -2.01
N PHE A 41 5.97 17.45 -2.46
CA PHE A 41 7.22 17.02 -1.85
C PHE A 41 8.31 18.08 -2.01
N ASP A 42 8.40 18.71 -3.18
CA ASP A 42 9.43 19.71 -3.49
C ASP A 42 9.27 21.01 -2.67
N VAL A 43 8.04 21.39 -2.35
CA VAL A 43 7.75 22.55 -1.48
C VAL A 43 7.80 22.21 0.01
N GLY A 44 8.08 20.95 0.37
CA GLY A 44 8.30 20.50 1.74
C GLY A 44 7.05 20.12 2.52
N ASP A 45 5.89 19.98 1.88
CA ASP A 45 4.66 19.49 2.53
C ASP A 45 4.64 17.96 2.64
N PHE A 46 5.57 17.42 3.42
CA PHE A 46 5.74 15.98 3.56
C PHE A 46 4.53 15.30 4.22
N ALA A 47 3.84 15.97 5.14
CA ALA A 47 2.64 15.43 5.78
C ALA A 47 1.49 15.31 4.78
N GLY A 48 1.27 16.33 3.93
CA GLY A 48 0.30 16.27 2.85
C GLY A 48 0.61 15.14 1.85
N VAL A 49 1.88 14.97 1.49
CA VAL A 49 2.31 13.87 0.61
C VAL A 49 2.03 12.49 1.23
N ILE A 50 2.34 12.29 2.52
CA ILE A 50 2.05 11.03 3.22
C ILE A 50 0.56 10.70 3.12
N GLU A 51 -0.30 11.65 3.46
CA GLU A 51 -1.75 11.43 3.47
C GLU A 51 -2.31 11.17 2.07
N LEU A 52 -1.87 11.91 1.05
CA LEU A 52 -2.30 11.69 -0.33
C LEU A 52 -1.84 10.33 -0.86
N CYS A 53 -0.60 9.92 -0.57
CA CYS A 53 -0.13 8.59 -0.94
C CYS A 53 -0.94 7.48 -0.26
N ARG A 54 -1.23 7.60 1.04
CA ARG A 54 -2.08 6.64 1.77
C ARG A 54 -3.47 6.53 1.15
N GLN A 55 -4.10 7.66 0.84
CA GLN A 55 -5.41 7.69 0.20
C GLN A 55 -5.38 7.02 -1.19
N ALA A 56 -4.39 7.33 -2.01
CA ALA A 56 -4.24 6.74 -3.34
C ALA A 56 -4.02 5.22 -3.26
N LEU A 57 -3.17 4.75 -2.34
CA LEU A 57 -2.88 3.33 -2.14
C LEU A 57 -4.07 2.56 -1.59
N ASN A 58 -4.80 3.12 -0.62
CA ASN A 58 -6.05 2.54 -0.12
C ASN A 58 -7.07 2.42 -1.27
N HIS A 59 -7.23 3.47 -2.07
CA HIS A 59 -8.18 3.46 -3.18
C HIS A 59 -7.81 2.44 -4.27
N LEU A 60 -6.51 2.30 -4.58
CA LEU A 60 -6.03 1.26 -5.49
C LEU A 60 -6.23 -0.15 -4.93
N SER A 61 -6.03 -0.34 -3.62
CA SER A 61 -6.30 -1.61 -2.94
C SER A 61 -7.77 -1.99 -3.01
N ASP A 62 -8.67 -1.07 -2.63
CA ASP A 62 -10.12 -1.30 -2.63
C ASP A 62 -10.67 -1.58 -4.02
N SER A 63 -10.07 -0.95 -5.04
CA SER A 63 -10.49 -1.10 -6.43
C SER A 63 -9.87 -2.30 -7.14
N CYS A 64 -8.75 -2.83 -6.63
CA CYS A 64 -7.99 -3.94 -7.25
C CYS A 64 -8.87 -5.12 -7.69
N PRO A 65 -9.85 -5.60 -6.88
CA PRO A 65 -10.70 -6.72 -7.27
C PRO A 65 -11.59 -6.46 -8.50
N ASP A 66 -11.83 -5.20 -8.83
CA ASP A 66 -12.71 -4.77 -9.94
C ASP A 66 -11.92 -4.40 -11.22
N ILE A 67 -10.59 -4.43 -11.20
CA ILE A 67 -9.74 -4.07 -12.34
C ILE A 67 -9.47 -5.31 -13.21
N ASP A 68 -9.94 -5.28 -14.46
CA ASP A 68 -9.76 -6.37 -15.42
C ASP A 68 -8.29 -6.58 -15.86
N ASP A 69 -7.45 -5.53 -15.84
CA ASP A 69 -6.03 -5.57 -16.22
C ASP A 69 -5.16 -4.95 -15.11
N LEU A 70 -4.57 -5.83 -14.30
CA LEU A 70 -3.68 -5.47 -13.19
C LEU A 70 -2.23 -5.25 -13.61
N THR A 71 -1.87 -5.46 -14.88
CA THR A 71 -0.49 -5.28 -15.39
C THR A 71 0.13 -3.93 -15.02
N PRO A 72 -0.60 -2.78 -15.10
CA PRO A 72 -0.04 -1.46 -14.74
C PRO A 72 0.05 -1.22 -13.23
N LEU A 73 -0.67 -1.99 -12.42
CA LEU A 73 -0.86 -1.73 -10.99
C LEU A 73 0.47 -1.74 -10.23
N GLY A 74 1.36 -2.68 -10.55
CA GLY A 74 2.67 -2.79 -9.89
C GLY A 74 3.52 -1.52 -10.05
N GLY A 75 3.51 -0.89 -11.23
CA GLY A 75 4.24 0.35 -11.47
C GLY A 75 3.67 1.54 -10.70
N LEU A 76 2.33 1.63 -10.61
CA LEU A 76 1.65 2.67 -9.85
C LEU A 76 1.89 2.53 -8.34
N VAL A 77 1.76 1.32 -7.81
CA VAL A 77 2.02 1.02 -6.40
C VAL A 77 3.48 1.31 -6.06
N GLY A 78 4.43 0.89 -6.90
CA GLY A 78 5.85 1.18 -6.68
C GLY A 78 6.16 2.68 -6.64
N ARG A 79 5.58 3.48 -7.54
CA ARG A 79 5.74 4.95 -7.52
C ARG A 79 5.18 5.57 -6.24
N LEU A 80 3.98 5.18 -5.84
CA LEU A 80 3.33 5.69 -4.63
C LEU A 80 4.06 5.25 -3.35
N ASP A 81 4.54 4.01 -3.29
CA ASP A 81 5.27 3.51 -2.13
C ASP A 81 6.61 4.24 -1.94
N ASP A 82 7.30 4.58 -3.04
CA ASP A 82 8.59 5.26 -2.99
C ASP A 82 8.43 6.70 -2.53
N LEU A 83 7.44 7.40 -3.09
CA LEU A 83 7.10 8.75 -2.68
C LEU A 83 6.65 8.80 -1.21
N HIS A 84 5.81 7.85 -0.78
CA HIS A 84 5.39 7.72 0.61
C HIS A 84 6.58 7.49 1.55
N LEU A 85 7.48 6.54 1.24
CA LEU A 85 8.66 6.27 2.05
C LEU A 85 9.56 7.50 2.18
N ARG A 86 9.85 8.18 1.05
CA ARG A 86 10.65 9.42 1.03
C ARG A 86 10.02 10.50 1.90
N ALA A 87 8.70 10.66 1.84
CA ALA A 87 7.97 11.63 2.65
C ALA A 87 8.02 11.26 4.13
N CYS A 88 7.82 9.98 4.48
CA CYS A 88 7.96 9.53 5.87
C CYS A 88 9.37 9.71 6.42
N ALA A 89 10.41 9.53 5.62
CA ALA A 89 11.79 9.76 6.04
C ALA A 89 12.07 11.24 6.40
N LYS A 90 11.37 12.18 5.73
CA LYS A 90 11.46 13.63 5.99
C LYS A 90 10.56 14.09 7.12
N ALA A 91 9.29 13.67 7.13
CA ALA A 91 8.31 14.11 8.11
C ALA A 91 8.42 13.37 9.45
N ARG A 92 8.96 12.14 9.45
CA ARG A 92 9.06 11.24 10.60
C ARG A 92 7.70 11.11 11.34
N PRO A 93 6.66 10.56 10.68
CA PRO A 93 5.35 10.35 11.29
C PRO A 93 5.43 9.41 12.50
N ASP A 94 4.36 9.31 13.30
CA ASP A 94 4.33 8.37 14.44
C ASP A 94 4.61 6.95 13.94
N PRO A 95 5.70 6.30 14.42
CA PRO A 95 6.05 4.95 13.99
C PRO A 95 4.99 3.90 14.34
N LEU A 96 4.13 4.15 15.35
CA LEU A 96 3.02 3.25 15.69
C LEU A 96 1.91 3.32 14.66
N GLU A 97 1.44 4.53 14.34
CA GLU A 97 0.40 4.74 13.32
C GLU A 97 0.88 4.26 11.94
N LEU A 98 2.16 4.49 11.61
CA LEU A 98 2.75 4.00 10.37
C LEU A 98 2.80 2.47 10.34
N ALA A 99 3.16 1.82 11.45
CA ALA A 99 3.17 0.36 11.54
C ALA A 99 1.77 -0.23 11.37
N ASP A 100 0.75 0.35 12.01
CA ASP A 100 -0.64 -0.08 11.90
C ASP A 100 -1.14 -0.01 10.45
N TRP A 101 -0.89 1.11 9.78
CA TRP A 101 -1.32 1.31 8.40
C TRP A 101 -0.60 0.35 7.43
N LEU A 102 0.73 0.22 7.52
CA LEU A 102 1.48 -0.70 6.66
C LEU A 102 1.11 -2.17 6.91
N PHE A 103 0.82 -2.54 8.17
CA PHE A 103 0.38 -3.90 8.50
C PHE A 103 -0.99 -4.21 7.90
N ALA A 104 -1.94 -3.28 8.00
CA ALA A 104 -3.26 -3.42 7.38
C ALA A 104 -3.14 -3.61 5.86
N MET A 105 -2.32 -2.80 5.19
CA MET A 105 -2.06 -2.94 3.75
C MET A 105 -1.43 -4.29 3.39
N ALA A 106 -0.51 -4.79 4.21
CA ALA A 106 0.18 -6.06 3.96
C ALA A 106 -0.72 -7.28 4.14
N VAL A 107 -1.57 -7.25 5.18
CA VAL A 107 -2.33 -8.42 5.66
C VAL A 107 -3.77 -8.45 5.18
N ASP A 108 -4.42 -7.29 5.17
CA ASP A 108 -5.84 -7.14 4.82
C ASP A 108 -6.04 -6.52 3.42
N GLY A 109 -4.99 -5.91 2.85
CA GLY A 109 -5.04 -5.27 1.54
C GLY A 109 -4.88 -6.24 0.36
N GLU A 110 -5.47 -5.87 -0.77
CA GLU A 110 -5.45 -6.64 -2.02
C GLU A 110 -4.14 -6.46 -2.81
N LEU A 111 -3.35 -5.45 -2.46
CA LEU A 111 -2.06 -5.18 -3.11
C LEU A 111 -0.95 -6.05 -2.51
N ASP A 112 -0.31 -6.88 -3.33
CA ASP A 112 0.81 -7.73 -2.88
C ASP A 112 2.07 -6.91 -2.50
N GLY A 113 2.19 -5.66 -2.94
CA GLY A 113 3.38 -4.82 -2.77
C GLY A 113 3.78 -4.52 -1.31
N PHE A 114 2.86 -4.64 -0.35
CA PHE A 114 3.10 -4.26 1.05
C PHE A 114 3.58 -5.39 1.95
N VAL A 115 3.64 -6.63 1.45
CA VAL A 115 4.08 -7.78 2.26
C VAL A 115 5.51 -7.61 2.80
N GLY A 116 6.37 -6.91 2.06
CA GLY A 116 7.75 -6.56 2.46
C GLY A 116 7.90 -5.21 3.18
N ALA A 117 6.80 -4.53 3.54
CA ALA A 117 6.84 -3.15 4.03
C ALA A 117 7.67 -2.98 5.31
N ALA A 118 7.61 -3.92 6.26
CA ALA A 118 8.37 -3.82 7.51
C ALA A 118 9.90 -3.74 7.28
N ASP A 119 10.39 -4.40 6.22
CA ASP A 119 11.80 -4.40 5.82
C ASP A 119 12.15 -3.09 5.11
N ARG A 120 11.34 -2.71 4.10
CA ARG A 120 11.53 -1.47 3.31
C ARG A 120 11.42 -0.20 4.17
N TYR A 121 10.58 -0.19 5.20
CA TYR A 121 10.35 0.95 6.09
C TYR A 121 11.12 0.85 7.42
N ALA A 122 12.02 -0.10 7.59
CA ALA A 122 12.69 -0.39 8.86
C ALA A 122 13.34 0.86 9.50
N GLU A 123 13.98 1.72 8.70
CA GLU A 123 14.63 2.94 9.20
C GLU A 123 13.62 3.98 9.74
N VAL A 124 12.46 4.10 9.11
CA VAL A 124 11.42 5.05 9.50
C VAL A 124 10.61 4.52 10.69
N LEU A 125 10.31 3.21 10.68
CA LEU A 125 9.61 2.54 11.77
C LEU A 125 10.44 2.49 13.05
N GLY A 126 11.76 2.31 12.92
CA GLY A 126 12.65 2.10 14.05
C GLY A 126 12.23 0.91 14.93
N SER A 127 12.80 0.83 16.13
CA SER A 127 12.47 -0.24 17.08
C SER A 127 11.01 -0.22 17.53
N THR A 128 10.44 0.98 17.73
CA THR A 128 9.06 1.18 18.20
C THR A 128 8.04 0.66 17.19
N GLY A 129 8.15 1.06 15.91
CA GLY A 129 7.24 0.61 14.86
C GLY A 129 7.39 -0.89 14.56
N LEU A 130 8.63 -1.41 14.57
CA LEU A 130 8.87 -2.84 14.40
C LEU A 130 8.32 -3.67 15.56
N ALA A 131 8.39 -3.18 16.80
CA ALA A 131 7.74 -3.82 17.94
C ALA A 131 6.21 -3.81 17.82
N GLN A 132 5.63 -2.75 17.25
CA GLN A 132 4.18 -2.74 16.96
C GLN A 132 3.80 -3.78 15.91
N TYR A 133 4.58 -3.89 14.84
CA TYR A 133 4.42 -4.96 13.84
C TYR A 133 4.40 -6.36 14.46
N GLU A 134 5.31 -6.65 15.40
CA GLU A 134 5.33 -7.93 16.14
C GLU A 134 4.07 -8.14 16.97
N ARG A 135 3.58 -7.10 17.66
CA ARG A 135 2.33 -7.17 18.43
C ARG A 135 1.13 -7.46 17.52
N LEU A 136 1.04 -6.81 16.37
CA LEU A 136 -0.03 -7.04 15.38
C LEU A 136 0.03 -8.46 14.81
N LEU A 137 1.23 -8.94 14.45
CA LEU A 137 1.42 -10.33 14.01
C LEU A 137 0.99 -11.35 15.08
N ALA A 138 1.36 -11.12 16.34
CA ALA A 138 0.98 -12.00 17.44
C ALA A 138 -0.54 -12.00 17.67
N SER A 139 -1.16 -10.80 17.64
CA SER A 139 -2.62 -10.64 17.72
C SER A 139 -3.33 -11.37 16.59
N ARG A 140 -2.86 -11.22 15.35
CA ARG A 140 -3.47 -11.90 14.20
C ARG A 140 -3.36 -13.42 14.32
N ARG A 141 -2.22 -13.95 14.78
CA ARG A 141 -2.00 -15.40 14.97
C ARG A 141 -2.83 -16.02 16.09
N SER A 142 -3.30 -15.23 17.06
CA SER A 142 -4.13 -15.73 18.16
C SER A 142 -5.62 -15.78 17.82
N LEU A 143 -6.04 -15.18 16.69
CA LEU A 143 -7.42 -15.25 16.23
C LEU A 143 -7.82 -16.68 15.84
N PRO A 144 -9.08 -17.07 16.04
CA PRO A 144 -9.57 -18.36 15.58
C PRO A 144 -9.49 -18.46 14.06
N ARG A 145 -9.25 -19.66 13.53
CA ARG A 145 -9.16 -19.91 12.08
C ARG A 145 -10.45 -19.56 11.31
N SER A 146 -11.57 -19.38 12.00
CA SER A 146 -12.82 -18.88 11.41
C SER A 146 -12.77 -17.38 11.07
N GLU A 147 -11.96 -16.61 11.79
CA GLU A 147 -11.77 -15.16 11.59
C GLU A 147 -10.56 -14.86 10.71
N LEU A 148 -9.61 -15.79 10.65
CA LEU A 148 -8.52 -15.81 9.67
C LEU A 148 -9.05 -16.45 8.38
N GLY A 149 -9.45 -15.66 7.39
CA GLY A 149 -9.84 -16.19 6.09
C GLY A 149 -8.84 -17.25 5.61
N ARG A 150 -9.30 -18.44 5.19
CA ARG A 150 -8.45 -19.64 4.99
C ARG A 150 -7.22 -19.44 4.09
N SER A 151 -7.24 -18.44 3.21
CA SER A 151 -6.14 -18.09 2.29
C SER A 151 -5.19 -17.02 2.87
N ILE A 152 -5.64 -16.18 3.79
CA ILE A 152 -4.91 -14.99 4.23
C ILE A 152 -3.80 -15.34 5.23
N ASP A 153 -4.04 -16.33 6.10
CA ASP A 153 -3.14 -16.73 7.19
C ASP A 153 -1.77 -17.27 6.71
N GLU A 154 -1.74 -18.05 5.62
CA GLU A 154 -0.49 -18.65 5.14
C GLU A 154 0.26 -17.76 4.14
N PHE A 155 -0.46 -17.11 3.23
CA PHE A 155 0.14 -16.39 2.10
C PHE A 155 0.67 -14.99 2.47
N ARG A 156 0.02 -14.27 3.39
CA ARG A 156 0.42 -12.89 3.75
C ARG A 156 1.17 -12.82 5.08
N LEU A 157 0.74 -13.54 6.12
CA LEU A 157 1.36 -13.41 7.45
C LEU A 157 2.77 -13.99 7.55
N ARG A 158 3.04 -15.13 6.89
CA ARG A 158 4.38 -15.73 6.92
C ARG A 158 5.43 -14.81 6.28
N PRO A 159 5.23 -14.27 5.07
CA PRO A 159 6.23 -13.40 4.48
C PRO A 159 6.32 -12.03 5.18
N THR A 160 5.22 -11.49 5.73
CA THR A 160 5.26 -10.29 6.58
C THR A 160 6.08 -10.52 7.85
N ALA A 161 5.92 -11.67 8.51
CA ALA A 161 6.76 -12.03 9.66
C ALA A 161 8.24 -12.18 9.28
N ALA A 162 8.53 -12.76 8.11
CA ALA A 162 9.89 -12.83 7.60
C ALA A 162 10.49 -11.43 7.33
N ALA A 163 9.69 -10.49 6.83
CA ALA A 163 10.12 -9.10 6.63
C ALA A 163 10.49 -8.41 7.95
N VAL A 164 9.67 -8.58 9.01
CA VAL A 164 9.98 -8.05 10.34
C VAL A 164 11.27 -8.66 10.91
N ALA A 165 11.48 -9.96 10.72
CA ALA A 165 12.70 -10.64 11.19
C ALA A 165 13.96 -10.08 10.50
N ARG A 166 13.91 -9.84 9.18
CA ARG A 166 15.02 -9.20 8.45
C ARG A 166 15.27 -7.77 8.90
N ALA A 167 14.21 -6.99 9.12
CA ALA A 167 14.31 -5.61 9.59
C ALA A 167 15.01 -5.48 10.96
N ARG A 168 14.79 -6.45 11.85
CA ARG A 168 15.41 -6.49 13.20
C ARG A 168 16.81 -7.07 13.23
N HIS A 169 17.10 -7.96 12.30
CA HIS A 169 18.39 -8.61 12.16
C HIS A 169 18.91 -8.36 10.75
N PRO A 170 19.24 -7.09 10.41
CA PRO A 170 19.90 -6.82 9.14
C PRO A 170 21.19 -7.64 9.19
N SER A 171 21.26 -8.69 8.37
CA SER A 171 22.46 -9.51 8.32
C SER A 171 23.60 -8.57 8.00
N ALA A 172 24.60 -8.52 8.88
CA ALA A 172 25.80 -7.75 8.63
C ALA A 172 26.40 -8.27 7.32
N VAL A 173 26.28 -7.46 6.27
CA VAL A 173 26.99 -7.63 5.00
C VAL A 173 28.36 -7.01 5.16
#